data_AF-Q559Z1-F1
#
_entry.id   AF-Q559Z1-F1
#
_cell.length_a   1.000
_cell.length_b   1.000
_cell.length_c   1.000
_cell.angle_alpha   90.00
_cell.angle_beta   90.00
_cell.angle_gamma   90.00
#
_symmetry.space_group_name_H-M   'P 1'
#
loop_
_entity.id
_entity.type
_entity.pdbx_description
1 polymer ?
#
loop_
_entity_poly.entity_id
_entity_poly.type
_entity_poly.pdbx_seq_one_letter_code
_entity_poly.pdbx_strand_id
1 'polypeptide(L)'
;MCQPVVATFKKSTVHIYRDCIRLARYIGDMNGHAKNMSKQVRIVFRTNQFEIDPKKIEEQKTDAVRFLTNFMQHEAERMARSQKKAASESTQTPRTRSTLD
;
A
#
# COMPACT_ATOMS: atom_id res chain seq x y z
N MET A 1 -15.97 -14.18 33.31
CA MET A 1 -15.97 -13.40 32.05
C MET A 1 -14.63 -13.65 31.36
N CYS A 2 -14.57 -14.53 30.36
CA CYS A 2 -13.36 -14.65 29.54
C CYS A 2 -13.34 -13.44 28.60
N GLN A 3 -12.44 -12.49 28.84
CA GLN A 3 -12.15 -11.49 27.82
C GLN A 3 -11.55 -12.19 26.60
N PRO A 4 -12.03 -11.90 25.38
CA PRO A 4 -11.37 -12.43 24.19
C PRO A 4 -9.97 -11.84 24.17
N VAL A 5 -8.96 -12.71 24.25
CA VAL A 5 -7.60 -12.36 23.88
C VAL A 5 -7.66 -11.95 22.42
N VAL A 6 -7.82 -10.65 22.17
CA VAL A 6 -7.61 -10.08 20.85
C VAL A 6 -6.16 -10.39 20.54
N ALA A 7 -5.95 -11.45 19.75
CA ALA A 7 -4.65 -11.83 19.24
C ALA A 7 -4.20 -10.65 18.37
N THR A 8 -3.57 -9.68 19.04
CA THR A 8 -3.01 -8.52 18.39
C THR A 8 -1.86 -9.10 17.60
N PHE A 9 -2.03 -9.26 16.28
CA PHE A 9 -0.98 -9.74 15.40
C PHE A 9 0.21 -8.76 15.51
N LYS A 10 1.10 -8.98 16.47
CA LYS A 10 2.30 -8.17 16.68
C LYS A 10 3.28 -8.53 15.59
N LYS A 11 3.18 -7.85 14.45
CA LYS A 11 4.24 -7.90 13.45
C LYS A 11 5.53 -7.36 14.07
N SER A 12 6.61 -8.13 13.94
CA SER A 12 7.95 -7.63 14.31
C SER A 12 8.27 -6.35 13.54
N THR A 13 8.98 -5.42 14.18
CA THR A 13 9.47 -4.17 13.56
C THR A 13 10.23 -4.45 12.27
N VAL A 14 10.95 -5.58 12.19
CA VAL A 14 11.69 -6.00 10.99
C VAL A 14 10.75 -6.30 9.82
N HIS A 15 9.60 -6.93 10.07
CA HIS A 15 8.61 -7.19 9.03
C HIS A 15 7.96 -5.90 8.54
N ILE A 16 7.58 -5.01 9.45
CA ILE A 16 7.01 -3.69 9.10
C ILE A 16 8.01 -2.90 8.26
N TYR A 17 9.29 -2.84 8.65
CA TYR A 17 10.34 -2.20 7.87
C TYR A 17 10.45 -2.76 6.45
N ARG A 18 10.49 -4.09 6.30
CA ARG A 18 10.58 -4.76 4.99
C ARG A 18 9.36 -4.45 4.12
N ASP A 19 8.17 -4.50 4.70
CA ASP A 19 6.92 -4.18 4.01
C ASP A 19 6.92 -2.71 3.54
N CYS A 20 7.32 -1.77 4.40
CA CYS A 20 7.47 -0.36 4.04
C CYS A 20 8.50 -0.14 2.93
N ILE A 21 9.63 -0.85 2.93
CA ILE A 21 10.64 -0.73 1.88
C ILE A 21 10.13 -1.29 0.55
N ARG A 22 9.42 -2.43 0.55
CA ARG A 22 8.80 -2.99 -0.65
C ARG A 22 7.77 -2.02 -1.21
N LEU A 23 6.93 -1.45 -0.35
CA LEU A 23 5.92 -0.49 -0.77
C LEU A 23 6.52 0.79 -1.33
N ALA A 24 7.53 1.35 -0.65
CA ALA A 24 8.19 2.57 -1.12
C ALA A 24 8.88 2.39 -2.47
N ARG A 25 9.42 1.19 -2.76
CA ARG A 25 9.94 0.85 -4.09
C ARG A 25 8.81 0.80 -5.11
N TYR A 26 7.74 0.05 -4.83
CA TYR A 26 6.58 -0.04 -5.72
C TYR A 26 5.99 1.34 -6.07
N ILE A 27 5.74 2.19 -5.07
CA ILE A 27 5.25 3.56 -5.26
C ILE A 27 6.23 4.38 -6.09
N GLY A 28 7.51 4.26 -5.80
CA GLY A 28 8.52 5.03 -6.48
C GLY A 28 8.80 4.52 -7.90
N ASP A 29 8.59 3.24 -8.21
CA ASP A 29 8.71 2.71 -9.57
C ASP A 29 7.60 3.28 -10.47
N MET A 30 6.41 3.51 -9.92
CA MET A 30 5.31 4.19 -10.65
C MET A 30 5.62 5.66 -10.98
N ASN A 31 6.52 6.32 -10.24
CA ASN A 31 6.79 7.76 -10.37
C ASN A 31 8.27 8.10 -10.70
N GLY A 32 9.12 7.10 -10.96
CA GLY A 32 10.57 7.33 -11.18
C GLY A 32 11.36 7.76 -9.93
N HIS A 33 10.83 7.56 -8.73
CA HIS A 33 11.40 8.03 -7.45
C HIS A 33 11.69 6.92 -6.42
N ALA A 34 11.79 5.66 -6.85
CA ALA A 34 12.00 4.49 -5.96
C ALA A 34 13.19 4.63 -4.99
N LYS A 35 14.31 5.21 -5.46
CA LYS A 35 15.49 5.43 -4.62
C LYS A 35 15.21 6.44 -3.51
N ASN A 36 14.52 7.53 -3.81
CA ASN A 36 14.20 8.59 -2.86
C ASN A 36 13.18 8.12 -1.83
N MET A 37 12.12 7.44 -2.27
CA MET A 37 11.08 6.89 -1.38
C MET A 37 11.67 5.85 -0.41
N SER A 38 12.45 4.89 -0.92
CA SER A 38 13.10 3.90 -0.06
C SER A 38 14.15 4.51 0.88
N LYS A 39 14.83 5.60 0.46
CA LYS A 39 15.74 6.35 1.32
C LYS A 39 14.97 7.02 2.47
N GLN A 40 13.81 7.59 2.20
CA GLN A 40 12.99 8.22 3.25
C GLN A 40 12.53 7.21 4.30
N VAL A 41 12.06 6.03 3.89
CA VAL A 41 11.72 4.95 4.84
C VAL A 41 12.94 4.56 5.68
N ARG A 42 14.12 4.38 5.06
CA ARG A 42 15.35 4.10 5.81
C ARG A 42 15.69 5.17 6.85
N ILE A 43 15.53 6.45 6.49
CA ILE A 43 15.80 7.57 7.40
C ILE A 43 14.85 7.51 8.59
N VAL A 44 13.54 7.36 8.37
CA VAL A 44 12.55 7.30 9.45
C VAL A 44 12.86 6.17 10.45
N PHE A 45 13.14 4.97 9.95
CA PHE A 45 13.49 3.83 10.81
C PHE A 45 14.84 4.02 11.52
N ARG A 46 15.84 4.60 10.84
CA ARG A 46 17.16 4.88 11.43
C ARG A 46 17.08 5.94 12.53
N THR A 47 16.29 7.00 12.34
CA THR A 47 16.12 8.06 13.35
C THR A 47 15.45 7.54 14.61
N ASN A 48 14.52 6.58 14.48
CA ASN A 48 13.78 6.01 15.62
C ASN A 48 14.37 4.67 16.12
N GLN A 49 15.55 4.24 15.64
CA GLN A 49 16.09 2.91 15.95
C GLN A 49 16.43 2.68 17.43
N PHE A 50 16.68 3.77 18.17
CA PHE A 50 16.99 3.76 19.60
C PHE A 50 15.84 4.28 20.44
N GLU A 51 14.64 4.35 19.88
CA GLU A 51 13.46 4.67 20.68
C GLU A 51 13.27 3.60 21.75
N ILE A 52 13.05 4.03 22.99
CA ILE A 52 12.92 3.16 24.16
C ILE A 52 11.51 3.17 24.73
N ASP A 53 10.72 4.21 24.44
CA ASP A 53 9.36 4.32 24.94
C ASP A 53 8.45 3.29 24.25
N PRO A 54 7.94 2.28 24.98
CA PRO A 54 7.09 1.24 24.40
C PRO A 54 5.80 1.80 23.78
N LYS A 55 5.24 2.89 24.32
CA LYS A 55 4.02 3.50 23.80
C LYS A 55 4.28 4.14 22.44
N LYS A 56 5.36 4.91 22.34
CA LYS A 56 5.78 5.55 21.08
C LYS A 56 6.16 4.54 20.01
N ILE A 57 6.86 3.46 20.37
CA ILE A 57 7.17 2.37 19.43
C ILE A 57 5.89 1.75 18.85
N GLU A 58 4.89 1.48 19.70
CA GLU A 58 3.65 0.86 19.25
C GLU A 58 2.80 1.81 18.39
N GLU A 59 2.78 3.10 18.73
CA GLU A 59 2.16 4.14 17.92
C GLU A 59 2.78 4.21 16.51
N GLN A 60 4.12 4.28 16.43
CA GLN A 60 4.84 4.29 15.16
C GLN A 60 4.59 3.04 14.31
N LYS A 61 4.53 1.86 14.94
CA LYS A 61 4.18 0.61 14.25
C LYS A 61 2.76 0.64 13.72
N THR A 62 1.82 1.09 14.55
CA THR A 62 0.40 1.20 14.20
C THR A 62 0.22 2.15 13.02
N ASP A 63 0.90 3.30 13.04
CA ASP A 63 0.85 4.28 11.96
C ASP A 63 1.45 3.73 10.66
N ALA A 64 2.58 3.03 10.74
CA ALA A 64 3.17 2.37 9.59
C ALA A 64 2.23 1.32 8.98
N VAL A 65 1.62 0.47 9.81
CA VAL A 65 0.65 -0.55 9.37
C VAL A 65 -0.61 0.08 8.78
N ARG A 66 -1.10 1.18 9.36
CA ARG A 66 -2.25 1.93 8.84
C ARG A 66 -1.93 2.50 7.47
N PHE A 67 -0.76 3.12 7.29
CA PHE A 67 -0.31 3.61 5.99
C PHE A 67 -0.25 2.49 4.95
N LEU A 68 0.37 1.35 5.27
CA LEU A 68 0.44 0.19 4.38
C LEU A 68 -0.95 -0.28 3.96
N THR A 69 -1.87 -0.40 4.92
CA THR A 69 -3.24 -0.88 4.68
C THR A 69 -4.03 0.08 3.79
N ASN A 70 -3.99 1.38 4.11
CA ASN A 70 -4.67 2.41 3.34
C ASN A 70 -4.16 2.46 1.91
N PHE A 71 -2.84 2.38 1.73
CA PHE A 71 -2.25 2.37 0.40
C PHE A 71 -2.68 1.15 -0.42
N MET A 72 -2.59 -0.06 0.15
CA MET A 72 -3.02 -1.28 -0.54
C MET A 72 -4.48 -1.22 -0.95
N GLN A 73 -5.35 -0.70 -0.09
CA GLN A 73 -6.77 -0.53 -0.38
C GLN A 73 -6.99 0.46 -1.54
N HIS A 74 -6.35 1.63 -1.49
CA HIS A 74 -6.44 2.62 -2.55
C HIS A 74 -5.93 2.08 -3.90
N GLU A 75 -4.85 1.30 -3.89
CA GLU A 75 -4.32 0.66 -5.10
C GLU A 75 -5.25 -0.43 -5.63
N ALA A 76 -5.83 -1.26 -4.77
CA ALA A 76 -6.80 -2.28 -5.17
C ALA A 76 -8.02 -1.64 -5.84
N GLU A 77 -8.54 -0.56 -5.26
CA GLU A 77 -9.64 0.21 -5.84
C GLU A 77 -9.27 0.87 -7.17
N ARG A 78 -8.05 1.42 -7.28
CA ARG A 78 -7.53 2.00 -8.54
C ARG A 78 -7.48 0.95 -9.65
N MET A 79 -6.96 -0.24 -9.35
CA MET A 79 -6.91 -1.36 -10.30
C MET A 79 -8.31 -1.82 -10.69
N ALA A 80 -9.22 -2.01 -9.74
CA ALA A 80 -10.60 -2.41 -10.01
C ALA A 80 -11.33 -1.39 -10.92
N ARG A 81 -11.13 -0.08 -10.70
CA ARG A 81 -11.67 0.97 -11.58
C ARG A 81 -11.11 0.89 -12.99
N SER A 82 -9.79 0.67 -13.12
CA SER A 82 -9.14 0.56 -14.45
C SER A 82 -9.64 -0.65 -15.25
N GLN A 83 -9.86 -1.80 -14.58
CA GLN A 83 -10.40 -3.00 -15.21
C GLN A 83 -11.84 -2.81 -15.68
N LYS A 84 -12.69 -2.17 -14.86
CA LYS A 84 -14.07 -1.84 -15.24
C LYS A 84 -14.12 -0.92 -16.47
N LYS A 85 -13.24 0.09 -16.52
CA LYS A 85 -13.14 1.01 -17.68
C LYS A 85 -12.71 0.27 -18.95
N ALA A 86 -11.67 -0.55 -18.87
CA ALA A 86 -11.20 -1.36 -20.00
C ALA A 86 -12.28 -2.30 -20.54
N ALA A 87 -13.04 -2.97 -19.66
CA ALA A 87 -14.15 -3.84 -20.05
C ALA A 87 -15.32 -3.08 -20.71
N SER A 88 -15.59 -1.84 -20.27
CA SER A 88 -16.61 -1.00 -20.90
C SER A 88 -16.19 -0.50 -22.29
N GLU A 89 -14.91 -0.19 -22.49
CA GLU A 89 -14.37 0.28 -23.78
C GLU A 89 -14.35 -0.85 -24.82
N SER A 90 -14.02 -2.09 -24.44
CA SER A 90 -14.04 -3.24 -25.36
C SER A 90 -15.43 -3.62 -25.84
N THR A 91 -16.49 -3.21 -25.12
CA THR A 91 -17.89 -3.52 -25.51
C THR A 91 -18.46 -2.45 -26.47
N GLN A 92 -17.87 -1.25 -26.50
CA GLN A 92 -18.22 -0.19 -27.46
C GLN A 92 -17.39 -0.28 -28.75
N THR A 93 -17.20 -1.48 -29.30
CA THR A 93 -16.86 -1.57 -30.73
C THR A 93 -18.05 -1.01 -31.50
N PRO A 94 -17.87 0.00 -32.37
CA PRO A 94 -18.98 0.53 -33.14
C PRO A 94 -19.58 -0.62 -33.93
N ARG A 95 -20.88 -0.86 -33.78
CA ARG A 95 -21.65 -1.52 -34.84
C ARG A 95 -21.44 -0.62 -36.05
N THR A 96 -20.45 -0.93 -36.88
CA THR A 96 -20.42 -0.48 -38.25
C THR A 96 -21.77 -0.91 -38.80
N ARG A 97 -22.69 0.07 -38.91
CA ARG A 97 -23.85 -0.04 -39.77
C ARG A 97 -23.28 -0.57 -41.07
N SER A 98 -23.60 -1.81 -41.41
CA SER A 98 -23.43 -2.33 -42.75
C SER A 98 -24.21 -1.34 -43.63
N THR A 99 -23.49 -0.39 -44.18
CA THR A 99 -23.98 0.47 -45.25
C THR A 99 -24.29 -0.44 -46.42
N LEU A 100 -25.45 -0.15 -47.00
CA LEU A 100 -26.11 -0.86 -48.08
C LEU A 100 -25.18 -1.11 -49.26
N ASP A 101 -25.28 -2.32 -49.83
CA ASP A 101 -25.34 -2.57 -51.28
C ASP A 101 -26.17 -3.85 -51.51
#